data_AF-A0A2T6CTK7-F1
#
_entry.id   AF-A0A2T6CTK7-F1
#
_cell.length_a   1.000
_cell.length_b   1.000
_cell.length_c   1.000
_cell.angle_alpha   90.00
_cell.angle_beta   90.00
_cell.angle_gamma   90.00
#
_symmetry.space_group_name_H-M   'P 1'
#
loop_
_entity.id
_entity.type
_entity.pdbx_description
1 polymer ?
#
loop_
_entity_poly.entity_id
_entity_poly.type
_entity_poly.pdbx_seq_one_letter_code
_entity_poly.pdbx_strand_id
1 'polypeptide(L)'
;MLSKIFAPILIVALLIARPVAAQERRETQASTPSDAAAALASAKQYDEAGQYENALASYRNLLKNFPAAPQASKAQFRIAQILEEQGNASKAFDAYQTLVSRYPDTPEFEQAVAQQVIIANQYLQGKRVVFLGLPVIPGTERAQQMYRSILNNAPYSKHAPVAQFNLGLTYERQKMLVDARDAYQTVLDKYPNSDVADDALYQIGYIYMQAGTTGDTRDLSAIVQARETFEDFLLQFPKSEKAAQARDNLITLGQSEAGDLMTIAKYYDWARNYKAAVIYYNDVIRKQPKTPDAEYAKTRLNELRNSVGEDALRVGSERAESGEQQALRRRLQAQVETSALADYSGPSKRDIVPDELPISRAPKLRTNVRDVQPLPAVEPALPNQ
;
A
#
# COMPACT_ATOMS: atom_id res chain seq x y z
N MET A 1 7.39 -80.35 -54.91
CA MET A 1 8.17 -79.10 -54.77
C MET A 1 8.96 -79.23 -53.47
N LEU A 2 10.20 -79.74 -53.53
CA LEU A 2 11.44 -78.94 -53.63
C LEU A 2 11.48 -77.86 -52.53
N SER A 3 12.46 -77.75 -51.65
CA SER A 3 13.69 -78.49 -51.35
C SER A 3 14.26 -77.79 -50.09
N LYS A 4 14.61 -78.52 -49.03
CA LYS A 4 16.01 -78.82 -48.62
C LYS A 4 16.77 -77.57 -48.06
N ILE A 5 17.57 -77.57 -46.99
CA ILE A 5 18.25 -78.60 -46.18
C ILE A 5 19.24 -77.85 -45.23
N PHE A 6 19.75 -78.56 -44.22
CA PHE A 6 21.06 -78.45 -43.52
C PHE A 6 21.20 -77.71 -42.18
N ALA A 7 22.01 -78.39 -41.36
CA ALA A 7 22.20 -78.39 -39.92
C ALA A 7 23.34 -77.42 -39.47
N PRO A 8 23.68 -77.36 -38.16
CA PRO A 8 24.41 -76.24 -37.57
C PRO A 8 25.94 -76.37 -37.72
N ILE A 9 26.63 -75.23 -37.81
CA ILE A 9 28.10 -75.17 -37.78
C ILE A 9 28.53 -74.44 -36.50
N LEU A 10 29.20 -75.20 -35.65
CA LEU A 10 30.05 -74.77 -34.55
C LEU A 10 31.30 -74.09 -35.14
N ILE A 11 31.52 -72.80 -34.86
CA ILE A 11 32.83 -72.17 -35.09
C ILE A 11 33.38 -71.68 -33.75
N VAL A 12 34.45 -72.36 -33.33
CA VAL A 12 35.44 -71.91 -32.36
C VAL A 12 36.23 -70.76 -32.99
N ALA A 13 36.26 -69.59 -32.34
CA ALA A 13 37.11 -68.48 -32.75
C ALA A 13 37.76 -67.79 -31.53
N LEU A 14 38.99 -68.23 -31.27
CA LEU A 14 40.17 -67.52 -30.76
C LEU A 14 39.94 -66.26 -29.87
N LEU A 15 40.27 -66.41 -28.58
CA LEU A 15 40.59 -65.31 -27.68
C LEU A 15 41.83 -64.56 -28.20
N ILE A 16 41.67 -63.30 -28.60
CA ILE A 16 42.76 -62.32 -28.64
C ILE A 16 42.45 -61.29 -27.55
N ALA A 17 43.13 -61.45 -26.41
CA ALA A 17 43.13 -60.49 -25.33
C ALA A 17 43.69 -59.16 -25.85
N ARG A 18 42.81 -58.16 -26.02
CA ARG A 18 43.23 -56.75 -26.07
C ARG A 18 43.35 -56.25 -24.63
N PRO A 19 44.41 -55.50 -24.28
CA PRO A 19 44.57 -55.04 -22.91
C PRO A 19 43.49 -54.01 -22.59
N VAL A 20 42.63 -54.36 -21.65
CA VAL A 20 41.75 -53.45 -20.92
C VAL A 20 42.65 -52.63 -19.98
N ALA A 21 43.30 -51.60 -20.51
CA ALA A 21 44.21 -50.76 -19.72
C ALA A 21 44.38 -49.36 -20.33
N ALA A 22 43.29 -48.61 -20.54
CA ALA A 22 43.41 -47.18 -20.86
C ALA A 22 42.14 -46.31 -20.66
N GLN A 23 41.01 -46.85 -20.20
CA GLN A 23 39.75 -46.06 -20.18
C GLN A 23 39.14 -45.80 -18.79
N GLU A 24 39.72 -46.28 -17.69
CA GLU A 24 39.16 -46.10 -16.33
C GLU A 24 39.87 -45.02 -15.47
N ARG A 25 40.62 -44.08 -16.06
CA ARG A 25 41.24 -42.95 -15.32
C ARG A 25 40.65 -41.58 -15.64
N ARG A 26 39.36 -41.49 -15.94
CA ARG A 26 38.66 -40.20 -16.08
C ARG A 26 37.51 -39.98 -15.10
N GLU A 27 37.25 -40.94 -14.22
CA GLU A 27 36.29 -40.76 -13.14
C GLU A 27 37.05 -40.46 -11.85
N THR A 28 36.72 -39.32 -11.22
CA THR A 28 37.15 -38.84 -9.90
C THR A 28 38.50 -38.12 -9.77
N GLN A 29 38.79 -37.15 -10.63
CA GLN A 29 39.38 -35.92 -10.06
C GLN A 29 38.23 -35.19 -9.37
N ALA A 30 38.02 -35.50 -8.08
CA ALA A 30 37.20 -34.68 -7.22
C ALA A 30 37.73 -33.26 -7.37
N SER A 31 36.96 -32.39 -8.00
CA SER A 31 37.28 -30.99 -8.24
C SER A 31 37.56 -30.33 -6.89
N THR A 32 38.84 -30.27 -6.52
CA THR A 32 39.21 -29.91 -5.16
C THR A 32 38.92 -28.42 -4.95
N PRO A 33 38.68 -27.97 -3.71
CA PRO A 33 38.63 -26.54 -3.39
C PRO A 33 39.87 -25.77 -3.87
N SER A 34 41.02 -26.45 -4.00
CA SER A 34 42.27 -25.91 -4.55
C SER A 34 42.16 -25.59 -6.05
N ASP A 35 41.49 -26.43 -6.83
CA ASP A 35 41.32 -26.24 -8.28
C ASP A 35 40.38 -25.06 -8.58
N ALA A 36 39.32 -24.91 -7.78
CA ALA A 36 38.41 -23.77 -7.86
C ALA A 36 39.12 -22.44 -7.50
N ALA A 37 40.01 -22.46 -6.52
CA ALA A 37 40.83 -21.30 -6.15
C ALA A 37 41.82 -20.92 -7.27
N ALA A 38 42.47 -21.89 -7.89
CA ALA A 38 43.36 -21.66 -9.03
C ALA A 38 42.59 -21.10 -10.25
N ALA A 39 41.40 -21.65 -10.54
CA ALA A 39 40.52 -21.14 -11.59
C ALA A 39 40.10 -19.69 -11.33
N LEU A 40 39.80 -19.35 -10.07
CA LEU A 40 39.44 -17.97 -9.69
C LEU A 40 40.62 -17.02 -9.89
N ALA A 41 41.82 -17.43 -9.47
CA ALA A 41 43.03 -16.63 -9.63
C ALA A 41 43.36 -16.37 -11.10
N SER A 42 43.22 -17.38 -11.97
CA SER A 42 43.41 -17.21 -13.41
C SER A 42 42.38 -16.25 -14.03
N ALA A 43 41.10 -16.37 -13.66
CA ALA A 43 40.07 -15.45 -14.13
C ALA A 43 40.34 -14.00 -13.67
N LYS A 44 40.82 -13.84 -12.43
CA LYS A 44 41.20 -12.55 -11.86
C LYS A 44 42.40 -11.91 -12.57
N GLN A 45 43.36 -12.68 -13.08
CA GLN A 45 44.46 -12.12 -13.88
C GLN A 45 43.98 -11.46 -15.17
N TYR A 46 43.03 -12.08 -15.87
CA TYR A 46 42.43 -11.48 -17.07
C TYR A 46 41.65 -10.21 -16.75
N ASP A 47 40.96 -10.22 -15.61
CA ASP A 47 40.18 -9.10 -15.10
C ASP A 47 41.05 -7.89 -14.76
N GLU A 48 42.13 -8.09 -13.99
CA GLU A 48 43.11 -7.05 -13.66
C GLU A 48 43.87 -6.54 -14.89
N ALA A 49 44.00 -7.36 -15.93
CA ALA A 49 44.56 -6.97 -17.23
C ALA A 49 43.58 -6.20 -18.13
N GLY A 50 42.34 -5.95 -17.67
CA GLY A 50 41.29 -5.29 -18.46
C GLY A 50 40.75 -6.11 -19.62
N GLN A 51 41.09 -7.41 -19.68
CA GLN A 51 40.64 -8.33 -20.74
C GLN A 51 39.27 -8.92 -20.39
N TYR A 52 38.24 -8.06 -20.35
CA TYR A 52 36.92 -8.42 -19.81
C TYR A 52 36.26 -9.62 -20.49
N GLU A 53 36.40 -9.80 -21.80
CA GLU A 53 35.84 -10.97 -22.49
C GLU A 53 36.49 -12.29 -22.02
N ASN A 54 37.83 -12.29 -21.90
CA ASN A 54 38.59 -13.45 -21.41
C ASN A 54 38.31 -13.71 -19.93
N ALA A 55 38.17 -12.64 -19.13
CA ALA A 55 37.79 -12.73 -17.72
C ALA A 55 36.40 -13.36 -17.56
N LEU A 56 35.39 -12.85 -18.29
CA LEU A 56 34.03 -13.39 -18.27
C LEU A 56 33.99 -14.85 -18.71
N ALA A 57 34.74 -15.22 -19.76
CA ALA A 57 34.85 -16.62 -20.18
C ALA A 57 35.45 -17.51 -19.09
N SER A 58 36.51 -17.05 -18.43
CA SER A 58 37.20 -17.78 -17.36
C SER A 58 36.33 -17.93 -16.11
N TYR A 59 35.65 -16.85 -15.67
CA TYR A 59 34.69 -16.92 -14.57
C TYR A 59 33.53 -17.86 -14.89
N ARG A 60 32.96 -17.81 -16.10
CA ARG A 60 31.89 -18.75 -16.50
C ARG A 60 32.36 -20.20 -16.52
N ASN A 61 33.60 -20.45 -16.92
CA ASN A 61 34.19 -21.79 -16.88
C ASN A 61 34.34 -22.30 -15.44
N LEU A 62 34.75 -21.42 -14.52
CA LEU A 62 34.78 -21.73 -13.08
C LEU A 62 33.39 -22.13 -12.60
N LEU A 63 32.36 -21.34 -12.89
CA LEU A 63 30.99 -21.63 -12.47
C LEU A 63 30.44 -22.94 -13.05
N LYS A 64 30.87 -23.31 -14.26
CA LYS A 64 30.46 -24.56 -14.91
C LYS A 64 31.11 -25.78 -14.25
N ASN A 65 32.40 -25.70 -13.94
CA ASN A 65 33.16 -26.85 -13.43
C ASN A 65 33.09 -26.98 -11.91
N PHE A 66 32.88 -25.86 -11.21
CA PHE A 66 32.89 -25.77 -9.76
C PHE A 66 31.65 -25.03 -9.21
N PRO A 67 30.42 -25.42 -9.56
CA PRO A 67 29.21 -24.68 -9.21
C PRO A 67 28.90 -24.62 -7.72
N ALA A 68 29.44 -25.53 -6.90
CA ALA A 68 29.21 -25.54 -5.44
C ALA A 68 30.40 -24.99 -4.63
N ALA A 69 31.47 -24.56 -5.31
CA ALA A 69 32.66 -24.08 -4.61
C ALA A 69 32.40 -22.68 -4.01
N PRO A 70 32.97 -22.34 -2.84
CA PRO A 70 32.83 -20.99 -2.26
C PRO A 70 33.32 -19.86 -3.19
N GLN A 71 34.22 -20.18 -4.13
CA GLN A 71 34.72 -19.27 -5.15
C GLN A 71 33.69 -18.94 -6.24
N ALA A 72 32.66 -19.78 -6.40
CA ALA A 72 31.63 -19.60 -7.40
C ALA A 72 30.80 -18.34 -7.15
N SER A 73 30.45 -18.04 -5.90
CA SER A 73 29.71 -16.80 -5.58
C SER A 73 30.51 -15.55 -5.93
N LYS A 74 31.81 -15.54 -5.59
CA LYS A 74 32.74 -14.46 -5.92
C LYS A 74 32.89 -14.27 -7.43
N ALA A 75 33.05 -15.36 -8.18
CA ALA A 75 33.11 -15.33 -9.63
C ALA A 75 31.82 -14.79 -10.24
N GLN A 76 30.66 -15.23 -9.74
CA GLN A 76 29.35 -14.76 -10.21
C GLN A 76 29.14 -13.27 -9.90
N PHE A 77 29.53 -12.82 -8.71
CA PHE A 77 29.46 -11.41 -8.34
C PHE A 77 30.35 -10.56 -9.25
N ARG A 78 31.58 -11.00 -9.50
CA ARG A 78 32.50 -10.26 -10.37
C ARG A 78 32.05 -10.22 -11.84
N ILE A 79 31.43 -11.28 -12.34
CA ILE A 79 30.76 -11.27 -13.66
C ILE A 79 29.74 -10.13 -13.72
N ALA A 80 28.92 -9.96 -12.68
CA ALA A 80 27.91 -8.90 -12.65
C ALA A 80 28.55 -7.50 -12.63
N GLN A 81 29.60 -7.30 -11.85
CA GLN A 81 30.35 -6.03 -11.80
C GLN A 81 31.00 -5.69 -13.14
N ILE A 82 31.65 -6.65 -13.81
CA ILE A 82 32.25 -6.41 -15.15
C ILE A 82 31.17 -5.99 -16.15
N LEU A 83 30.00 -6.65 -16.13
CA LEU A 83 28.89 -6.29 -17.02
C LEU A 83 28.35 -4.88 -16.73
N GLU A 84 28.39 -4.46 -15.47
CA GLU A 84 28.02 -3.11 -15.05
C GLU A 84 29.04 -2.06 -15.51
N GLU A 85 30.34 -2.34 -15.34
CA GLU A 85 31.46 -1.50 -15.82
C GLU A 85 31.42 -1.33 -17.35
N GLN A 86 30.96 -2.35 -18.08
CA GLN A 86 30.72 -2.30 -19.53
C GLN A 86 29.42 -1.55 -19.91
N GLY A 87 28.70 -0.97 -18.95
CA GLY A 87 27.45 -0.24 -19.16
C GLY A 87 26.23 -1.13 -19.42
N ASN A 88 26.37 -2.45 -19.36
CA ASN A 88 25.31 -3.40 -19.66
C ASN A 88 24.44 -3.72 -18.44
N ALA A 89 23.74 -2.71 -17.93
CA ALA A 89 22.98 -2.80 -16.68
C ALA A 89 21.93 -3.92 -16.66
N SER A 90 21.25 -4.21 -17.79
CA SER A 90 20.29 -5.34 -17.82
C SER A 90 20.99 -6.67 -17.60
N LYS A 91 22.12 -6.93 -18.30
CA LYS A 91 22.86 -8.19 -18.11
C LYS A 91 23.50 -8.26 -16.72
N ALA A 92 23.96 -7.13 -16.19
CA ALA A 92 24.47 -7.05 -14.83
C ALA A 92 23.39 -7.43 -13.80
N PHE A 93 22.16 -6.91 -13.94
CA PHE A 93 21.03 -7.29 -13.11
C PHE A 93 20.77 -8.80 -13.15
N ASP A 94 20.75 -9.40 -14.34
CA ASP A 94 20.50 -10.84 -14.50
C ASP A 94 21.63 -11.69 -13.89
N ALA A 95 22.87 -11.19 -13.94
CA ALA A 95 24.01 -11.83 -13.28
C ALA A 95 23.95 -11.71 -11.75
N TYR A 96 23.56 -10.56 -11.19
CA TYR A 96 23.28 -10.44 -9.75
C TYR A 96 22.09 -11.32 -9.34
N GLN A 97 21.04 -11.42 -10.17
CA GLN A 97 19.89 -12.29 -9.90
C GLN A 97 20.29 -13.77 -9.84
N THR A 98 21.22 -14.18 -10.71
CA THR A 98 21.80 -15.51 -10.69
C THR A 98 22.54 -15.77 -9.37
N LEU A 99 23.23 -14.75 -8.83
CA LEU A 99 23.85 -14.87 -7.51
C LEU A 99 22.82 -15.05 -6.41
N VAL A 100 21.83 -14.17 -6.35
CA VAL A 100 20.76 -14.18 -5.33
C VAL A 100 19.99 -15.50 -5.34
N SER A 101 19.74 -16.08 -6.52
CA SER A 101 18.98 -17.33 -6.66
C SER A 101 19.80 -18.60 -6.44
N ARG A 102 21.07 -18.64 -6.89
CA ARG A 102 21.90 -19.86 -6.80
C ARG A 102 22.83 -19.90 -5.59
N TYR A 103 23.15 -18.74 -5.04
CA TYR A 103 24.10 -18.58 -3.94
C TYR A 103 23.52 -17.70 -2.81
N PRO A 104 22.35 -18.06 -2.24
CA PRO A 104 21.66 -17.23 -1.25
C PRO A 104 22.42 -17.09 0.08
N ASP A 105 23.21 -18.09 0.47
CA ASP A 105 23.98 -18.10 1.72
C ASP A 105 25.42 -17.62 1.49
N THR A 106 25.57 -16.41 0.97
CA THR A 106 26.90 -15.85 0.66
C THR A 106 27.09 -14.43 1.18
N PRO A 107 28.33 -14.03 1.51
CA PRO A 107 28.61 -12.66 1.94
C PRO A 107 28.23 -11.60 0.88
N GLU A 108 28.28 -11.98 -0.39
CA GLU A 108 27.95 -11.10 -1.52
C GLU A 108 26.43 -10.92 -1.72
N PHE A 109 25.58 -11.69 -1.05
CA PHE A 109 24.13 -11.69 -1.25
C PHE A 109 23.51 -10.31 -1.09
N GLU A 110 23.71 -9.66 0.07
CA GLU A 110 23.11 -8.34 0.35
C GLU A 110 23.65 -7.26 -0.59
N GLN A 111 24.93 -7.36 -0.97
CA GLN A 111 25.53 -6.43 -1.93
C GLN A 111 24.94 -6.62 -3.33
N ALA A 112 24.70 -7.87 -3.75
CA ALA A 112 24.07 -8.16 -5.03
C ALA A 112 22.64 -7.61 -5.08
N VAL A 113 21.84 -7.83 -4.03
CA VAL A 113 20.47 -7.27 -3.94
C VAL A 113 20.51 -5.74 -3.97
N ALA A 114 21.44 -5.11 -3.24
CA ALA A 114 21.62 -3.66 -3.28
C ALA A 114 21.88 -3.15 -4.71
N GLN A 115 22.79 -3.80 -5.45
CA GLN A 115 23.09 -3.43 -6.84
C GLN A 115 21.91 -3.67 -7.78
N GLN A 116 21.13 -4.74 -7.57
CA GLN A 116 19.89 -4.96 -8.31
C GLN A 116 18.90 -3.82 -8.13
N VAL A 117 18.73 -3.31 -6.90
CA VAL A 117 17.87 -2.14 -6.62
C VAL A 117 18.41 -0.90 -7.31
N ILE A 118 19.72 -0.64 -7.24
CA ILE A 118 20.34 0.51 -7.92
C ILE A 118 20.10 0.47 -9.43
N ILE A 119 20.31 -0.69 -10.05
CA ILE A 119 20.06 -0.87 -11.48
C ILE A 119 18.58 -0.66 -11.80
N ALA A 120 17.66 -1.24 -11.03
CA ALA A 120 16.22 -1.06 -11.22
C ALA A 120 15.81 0.42 -11.09
N ASN A 121 16.40 1.17 -10.15
CA ASN A 121 16.19 2.61 -9.99
C ASN A 121 16.61 3.39 -11.25
N GLN A 122 17.72 3.01 -11.91
CA GLN A 122 18.14 3.65 -13.17
C GLN A 122 17.07 3.49 -14.27
N TYR A 123 16.50 2.30 -14.40
CA TYR A 123 15.41 2.03 -15.35
C TYR A 123 14.15 2.83 -14.99
N LEU A 124 13.81 2.90 -13.70
CA LEU A 124 12.69 3.72 -13.24
C LEU A 124 12.88 5.20 -13.60
N GLN A 125 14.09 5.76 -13.42
CA GLN A 125 14.44 7.16 -13.69
C GLN A 125 14.48 7.55 -15.18
N GLY A 126 14.28 6.60 -16.10
CA GLY A 126 14.15 6.89 -17.53
C GLY A 126 15.19 6.22 -18.43
N LYS A 127 16.08 5.38 -17.88
CA LYS A 127 16.95 4.53 -18.70
C LYS A 127 16.08 3.55 -19.49
N ARG A 128 16.16 3.60 -20.81
CA ARG A 128 15.39 2.72 -21.71
C ARG A 128 16.16 1.45 -22.02
N VAL A 129 15.44 0.35 -22.26
CA VAL A 129 16.07 -0.86 -22.81
C VAL A 129 16.29 -0.63 -24.30
N VAL A 130 17.56 -0.68 -24.72
CA VAL A 130 17.97 -0.50 -26.12
C VAL A 130 18.31 -1.86 -26.72
N PHE A 131 17.70 -2.17 -27.87
CA PHE A 131 18.06 -3.31 -28.70
C PHE A 131 18.37 -2.81 -30.10
N LEU A 132 19.56 -3.13 -30.63
CA LEU A 132 20.02 -2.70 -31.96
C LEU A 132 19.93 -1.18 -32.20
N GLY A 133 20.21 -0.36 -31.18
CA GLY A 133 20.13 1.11 -31.27
C GLY A 133 18.73 1.71 -31.15
N LEU A 134 17.68 0.88 -31.01
CA LEU A 134 16.29 1.32 -30.87
C LEU A 134 15.78 1.07 -29.43
N PRO A 135 15.05 2.00 -28.81
CA PRO A 135 14.40 1.77 -27.52
C PRO A 135 13.19 0.85 -27.70
N VAL A 136 13.18 -0.31 -27.04
CA VAL A 136 12.15 -1.36 -27.23
C VAL A 136 11.15 -1.48 -26.08
N ILE A 137 11.59 -1.18 -24.86
CA ILE A 137 10.74 -1.26 -23.66
C ILE A 137 10.90 0.05 -22.88
N PRO A 138 9.81 0.71 -22.45
CA PRO A 138 9.94 1.86 -21.58
C PRO A 138 10.60 1.46 -20.25
N GLY A 139 11.37 2.37 -19.66
CA GLY A 139 12.19 2.06 -18.49
C GLY A 139 11.36 1.59 -17.29
N THR A 140 10.12 2.05 -17.20
CA THR A 140 9.14 1.73 -16.15
C THR A 140 8.76 0.24 -16.14
N GLU A 141 8.48 -0.38 -17.29
CA GLU A 141 8.07 -1.80 -17.35
C GLU A 141 9.26 -2.70 -17.01
N ARG A 142 10.47 -2.34 -17.44
CA ARG A 142 11.67 -3.10 -17.07
C ARG A 142 11.95 -2.97 -15.58
N ALA A 143 11.83 -1.78 -15.00
CA ALA A 143 11.98 -1.56 -13.57
C ALA A 143 10.96 -2.37 -12.76
N GLN A 144 9.69 -2.38 -13.18
CA GLN A 144 8.63 -3.19 -12.56
C GLN A 144 9.01 -4.68 -12.51
N GLN A 145 9.49 -5.23 -13.64
CA GLN A 145 9.96 -6.62 -13.71
C GLN A 145 11.17 -6.88 -12.79
N MET A 146 12.12 -5.94 -12.74
CA MET A 146 13.29 -6.03 -11.88
C MET A 146 12.90 -6.05 -10.39
N TYR A 147 12.06 -5.12 -9.93
CA TYR A 147 11.61 -5.11 -8.53
C TYR A 147 10.85 -6.38 -8.17
N ARG A 148 9.92 -6.84 -9.02
CA ARG A 148 9.22 -8.12 -8.79
C ARG A 148 10.20 -9.28 -8.68
N SER A 149 11.24 -9.32 -9.52
CA SER A 149 12.29 -10.34 -9.43
C SER A 149 13.06 -10.29 -8.11
N ILE A 150 13.46 -9.10 -7.66
CA ILE A 150 14.11 -8.91 -6.35
C ILE A 150 13.22 -9.44 -5.23
N LEU A 151 11.96 -9.02 -5.20
CA LEU A 151 11.01 -9.36 -4.14
C LEU A 151 10.68 -10.86 -4.08
N ASN A 152 10.66 -11.54 -5.23
CA ASN A 152 10.42 -12.98 -5.29
C ASN A 152 11.63 -13.80 -4.82
N ASN A 153 12.86 -13.32 -5.04
CA ASN A 153 14.09 -14.07 -4.77
C ASN A 153 14.79 -13.65 -3.46
N ALA A 154 14.55 -12.44 -2.98
CA ALA A 154 15.15 -11.88 -1.77
C ALA A 154 14.12 -11.16 -0.88
N PRO A 155 12.97 -11.77 -0.53
CA PRO A 155 11.92 -11.11 0.26
C PRO A 155 12.37 -10.70 1.67
N TYR A 156 13.45 -11.29 2.19
CA TYR A 156 13.97 -11.00 3.54
C TYR A 156 15.25 -10.17 3.53
N SER A 157 15.73 -9.71 2.35
CA SER A 157 16.87 -8.81 2.30
C SER A 157 16.53 -7.48 2.97
N LYS A 158 17.51 -6.83 3.59
CA LYS A 158 17.38 -5.47 4.11
C LYS A 158 16.97 -4.44 3.05
N HIS A 159 17.13 -4.77 1.77
CA HIS A 159 16.76 -3.94 0.62
C HIS A 159 15.37 -4.26 0.05
N ALA A 160 14.71 -5.33 0.50
CA ALA A 160 13.37 -5.71 0.06
C ALA A 160 12.31 -4.62 0.33
N PRO A 161 12.30 -3.91 1.48
CA PRO A 161 11.33 -2.85 1.71
C PRO A 161 11.43 -1.71 0.69
N VAL A 162 12.66 -1.26 0.39
CA VAL A 162 12.91 -0.22 -0.61
C VAL A 162 12.51 -0.69 -2.01
N ALA A 163 12.79 -1.95 -2.37
CA ALA A 163 12.34 -2.52 -3.65
C ALA A 163 10.81 -2.57 -3.76
N GLN A 164 10.11 -2.91 -2.68
CA GLN A 164 8.64 -2.94 -2.63
C GLN A 164 8.05 -1.53 -2.75
N PHE A 165 8.62 -0.55 -2.03
CA PHE A 165 8.24 0.85 -2.15
C PHE A 165 8.46 1.37 -3.58
N ASN A 166 9.61 1.08 -4.18
CA ASN A 166 9.92 1.52 -5.55
C ASN A 166 9.06 0.81 -6.62
N LEU A 167 8.56 -0.40 -6.34
CA LEU A 167 7.53 -1.04 -7.16
C LEU A 167 6.23 -0.22 -7.14
N GLY A 168 5.82 0.29 -5.97
CA GLY A 168 4.71 1.25 -5.84
C GLY A 168 4.93 2.52 -6.67
N LEU A 169 6.12 3.15 -6.56
CA LEU A 169 6.47 4.32 -7.37
C LEU A 169 6.43 4.01 -8.87
N THR A 170 6.78 2.79 -9.26
CA THR A 170 6.73 2.36 -10.67
C THR A 170 5.28 2.33 -11.17
N TYR A 171 4.36 1.80 -10.38
CA TYR A 171 2.94 1.80 -10.70
C TYR A 171 2.35 3.21 -10.75
N GLU A 172 2.75 4.11 -9.85
CA GLU A 172 2.34 5.51 -9.90
C GLU A 172 2.77 6.21 -11.20
N ARG A 173 4.00 5.97 -11.65
CA ARG A 173 4.49 6.51 -12.93
C ARG A 173 3.70 5.97 -14.13
N GLN A 174 3.22 4.73 -14.02
CA GLN A 174 2.33 4.10 -15.00
C GLN A 174 0.86 4.51 -14.85
N LYS A 175 0.52 5.38 -13.87
CA LYS A 175 -0.86 5.78 -13.53
C LYS A 175 -1.75 4.64 -13.06
N MET A 176 -1.15 3.53 -12.64
CA MET A 176 -1.84 2.37 -12.07
C MET A 176 -2.02 2.58 -10.56
N LEU A 177 -2.92 3.50 -10.19
CA LEU A 177 -3.06 3.97 -8.81
C LEU A 177 -3.46 2.87 -7.82
N VAL A 178 -4.29 1.91 -8.25
CA VAL A 178 -4.71 0.76 -7.43
C VAL A 178 -3.51 -0.14 -7.12
N ASP A 179 -2.76 -0.55 -8.16
CA ASP A 179 -1.56 -1.38 -7.99
C ASP A 179 -0.47 -0.67 -7.18
N ALA A 180 -0.33 0.66 -7.35
CA ALA A 180 0.59 1.47 -6.57
C ALA A 180 0.25 1.44 -5.08
N ARG A 181 -1.02 1.71 -4.76
CA ARG A 181 -1.51 1.65 -3.38
C ARG A 181 -1.29 0.27 -2.77
N ASP A 182 -1.62 -0.79 -3.49
CA ASP A 182 -1.48 -2.16 -2.98
C ASP A 182 0.01 -2.52 -2.76
N ALA A 183 0.90 -2.03 -3.62
CA ALA A 183 2.33 -2.18 -3.45
C ALA A 183 2.86 -1.42 -2.22
N TYR A 184 2.37 -0.21 -1.93
CA TYR A 184 2.70 0.52 -0.70
C TYR A 184 2.10 -0.13 0.54
N GLN A 185 0.87 -0.61 0.48
CA GLN A 185 0.24 -1.34 1.57
C GLN A 185 1.07 -2.58 1.94
N THR A 186 1.61 -3.28 0.93
CA THR A 186 2.52 -4.40 1.15
C THR A 186 3.79 -3.99 1.93
N VAL A 187 4.27 -2.75 1.81
CA VAL A 187 5.39 -2.24 2.65
C VAL A 187 4.96 -2.21 4.12
N LEU A 188 3.79 -1.66 4.40
CA LEU A 188 3.26 -1.58 5.76
C LEU A 188 2.98 -2.95 6.36
N ASP A 189 2.45 -3.88 5.56
CA ASP A 189 2.07 -5.21 6.02
C ASP A 189 3.28 -6.11 6.28
N LYS A 190 4.28 -6.08 5.38
CA LYS A 190 5.44 -7.00 5.43
C LYS A 190 6.68 -6.39 6.06
N TYR A 191 6.84 -5.08 6.00
CA TYR A 191 8.01 -4.35 6.46
C TYR A 191 7.63 -3.13 7.35
N PRO A 192 6.78 -3.30 8.37
CA PRO A 192 6.20 -2.20 9.15
C PRO A 192 7.25 -1.32 9.87
N ASN A 193 8.42 -1.87 10.18
CA ASN A 193 9.50 -1.16 10.88
C ASN A 193 10.61 -0.67 9.94
N SER A 194 10.37 -0.68 8.62
CA SER A 194 11.37 -0.22 7.65
C SER A 194 11.40 1.31 7.53
N ASP A 195 12.54 1.85 7.11
CA ASP A 195 12.76 3.30 6.93
C ASP A 195 11.87 3.92 5.84
N VAL A 196 11.13 3.11 5.07
CA VAL A 196 10.22 3.55 4.00
C VAL A 196 8.75 3.35 4.36
N ALA A 197 8.44 2.87 5.57
CA ALA A 197 7.07 2.62 5.99
C ALA A 197 6.27 3.92 6.12
N ASP A 198 6.87 4.97 6.65
CA ASP A 198 6.22 6.28 6.74
C ASP A 198 5.96 6.86 5.34
N ASP A 199 6.97 6.83 4.46
CA ASP A 199 6.82 7.23 3.06
C ASP A 199 5.70 6.44 2.37
N ALA A 200 5.60 5.12 2.58
CA ALA A 200 4.55 4.28 2.01
C ALA A 200 3.15 4.71 2.46
N LEU A 201 2.93 4.91 3.77
CA LEU A 201 1.64 5.35 4.29
C LEU A 201 1.26 6.75 3.77
N TYR A 202 2.23 7.66 3.69
CA TYR A 202 2.03 8.97 3.09
C TYR A 202 1.61 8.87 1.62
N GLN A 203 2.26 8.02 0.82
CA GLN A 203 1.89 7.83 -0.59
C GLN A 203 0.50 7.23 -0.76
N ILE A 204 0.05 6.33 0.13
CA ILE A 204 -1.33 5.82 0.11
C ILE A 204 -2.33 6.96 0.28
N GLY A 205 -2.12 7.85 1.26
CA GLY A 205 -2.98 9.01 1.48
C GLY A 205 -2.99 9.95 0.28
N TYR A 206 -1.82 10.15 -0.35
CA TYR A 206 -1.69 10.96 -1.55
C TYR A 206 -2.42 10.35 -2.76
N ILE A 207 -2.34 9.02 -2.95
CA ILE A 207 -3.08 8.30 -4.00
C ILE A 207 -4.59 8.47 -3.81
N TYR A 208 -5.09 8.32 -2.58
CA TYR A 208 -6.51 8.55 -2.31
C TYR A 208 -6.92 10.00 -2.56
N MET A 209 -6.07 10.96 -2.20
CA MET A 209 -6.32 12.37 -2.47
C MET A 209 -6.38 12.64 -3.99
N GLN A 210 -5.46 12.06 -4.76
CA GLN A 210 -5.49 12.12 -6.22
C GLN A 210 -6.79 11.52 -6.76
N ALA A 211 -7.14 10.29 -6.39
CA ALA A 211 -8.38 9.63 -6.83
C ALA A 211 -9.65 10.42 -6.49
N GLY A 212 -9.65 11.10 -5.34
CA GLY A 212 -10.75 11.96 -4.90
C GLY A 212 -10.88 13.27 -5.67
N THR A 213 -9.79 13.74 -6.29
CA THR A 213 -9.73 15.05 -6.96
C THR A 213 -9.64 14.96 -8.48
N THR A 214 -9.39 13.77 -9.04
CA THR A 214 -9.32 13.55 -10.48
C THR A 214 -10.70 13.21 -11.04
N GLY A 215 -11.07 13.87 -12.15
CA GLY A 215 -12.31 13.60 -12.90
C GLY A 215 -13.34 14.73 -12.85
N ASP A 216 -14.44 14.54 -13.60
CA ASP A 216 -15.56 15.51 -13.65
C ASP A 216 -16.40 15.50 -12.37
N THR A 217 -16.40 14.37 -11.65
CA THR A 217 -17.10 14.21 -10.37
C THR A 217 -16.13 13.79 -9.29
N ARG A 218 -16.18 14.52 -8.17
CA ARG A 218 -15.34 14.30 -7.00
C ARG A 218 -15.72 12.99 -6.28
N ASP A 219 -14.78 12.08 -6.09
CA ASP A 219 -15.02 10.84 -5.32
C ASP A 219 -14.90 11.12 -3.82
N LEU A 220 -16.05 11.29 -3.17
CA LEU A 220 -16.13 11.57 -1.74
C LEU A 220 -15.55 10.43 -0.88
N SER A 221 -15.68 9.17 -1.32
CA SER A 221 -15.13 8.03 -0.59
C SER A 221 -13.62 8.10 -0.55
N ALA A 222 -12.99 8.36 -1.71
CA ALA A 222 -11.54 8.52 -1.80
C ALA A 222 -11.03 9.70 -0.96
N ILE A 223 -11.78 10.80 -0.86
CA ILE A 223 -11.42 11.95 0.01
C ILE A 223 -11.47 11.60 1.49
N VAL A 224 -12.50 10.86 1.91
CA VAL A 224 -12.58 10.38 3.29
C VAL A 224 -11.40 9.47 3.60
N GLN A 225 -11.09 8.52 2.71
CA GLN A 225 -9.92 7.64 2.85
C GLN A 225 -8.60 8.41 2.88
N ALA A 226 -8.43 9.43 2.04
CA ALA A 226 -7.24 10.27 2.06
C ALA A 226 -7.04 10.96 3.41
N ARG A 227 -8.13 11.51 3.97
CA ARG A 227 -8.10 12.19 5.27
C ARG A 227 -7.75 11.22 6.40
N GLU A 228 -8.47 10.11 6.48
CA GLU A 228 -8.22 9.06 7.47
C GLU A 228 -6.75 8.59 7.38
N THR A 229 -6.24 8.37 6.18
CA THR A 229 -4.85 7.95 5.97
C THR A 229 -3.84 9.01 6.43
N PHE A 230 -4.06 10.29 6.14
CA PHE A 230 -3.15 11.35 6.61
C PHE A 230 -3.26 11.59 8.12
N GLU A 231 -4.44 11.44 8.72
CA GLU A 231 -4.62 11.49 10.17
C GLU A 231 -3.89 10.33 10.85
N ASP A 232 -4.05 9.11 10.32
CA ASP A 232 -3.33 7.92 10.76
C ASP A 232 -1.82 8.07 10.60
N PHE A 233 -1.37 8.66 9.49
CA PHE A 233 0.04 8.96 9.27
C PHE A 233 0.60 9.89 10.34
N LEU A 234 -0.12 10.96 10.71
CA LEU A 234 0.32 11.89 11.75
C LEU A 234 0.30 11.26 13.14
N LEU A 235 -0.57 10.28 13.37
CA LEU A 235 -0.64 9.51 14.61
C LEU A 235 0.52 8.51 14.71
N GLN A 236 0.80 7.77 13.64
CA GLN A 236 1.82 6.70 13.63
C GLN A 236 3.24 7.24 13.45
N PHE A 237 3.42 8.27 12.62
CA PHE A 237 4.73 8.84 12.25
C PHE A 237 4.83 10.35 12.53
N PRO A 238 4.61 10.82 13.78
CA PRO A 238 4.55 12.26 14.09
C PRO A 238 5.87 13.02 13.85
N LYS A 239 6.99 12.29 13.74
CA LYS A 239 8.35 12.82 13.52
C LYS A 239 8.86 12.65 12.08
N SER A 240 8.07 12.05 11.19
CA SER A 240 8.47 11.90 9.79
C SER A 240 8.67 13.26 9.13
N GLU A 241 9.60 13.33 8.17
CA GLU A 241 9.81 14.52 7.35
C GLU A 241 8.53 14.92 6.58
N LYS A 242 7.64 13.95 6.29
CA LYS A 242 6.36 14.20 5.61
C LYS A 242 5.26 14.73 6.53
N ALA A 243 5.48 14.85 7.85
CA ALA A 243 4.45 15.29 8.78
C ALA A 243 3.94 16.71 8.50
N ALA A 244 4.79 17.62 8.05
CA ALA A 244 4.35 18.95 7.62
C ALA A 244 3.44 18.84 6.39
N GLN A 245 3.87 18.08 5.39
CA GLN A 245 3.14 17.90 4.12
C GLN A 245 1.79 17.19 4.33
N ALA A 246 1.72 16.21 5.23
CA ALA A 246 0.46 15.55 5.58
C ALA A 246 -0.55 16.52 6.23
N ARG A 247 -0.08 17.41 7.12
CA ARG A 247 -0.92 18.48 7.69
C ARG A 247 -1.41 19.44 6.62
N ASP A 248 -0.54 19.84 5.69
CA ASP A 248 -0.91 20.73 4.59
C ASP A 248 -1.96 20.07 3.69
N ASN A 249 -1.79 18.79 3.33
CA ASN A 249 -2.79 18.04 2.56
C ASN A 249 -4.14 17.97 3.29
N LEU A 250 -4.15 17.74 4.61
CA LEU A 250 -5.37 17.77 5.42
C LEU A 250 -6.06 19.14 5.41
N ILE A 251 -5.28 20.21 5.47
CA ILE A 251 -5.81 21.58 5.34
C ILE A 251 -6.44 21.78 3.96
N THR A 252 -5.78 21.35 2.88
CA THR A 252 -6.31 21.44 1.51
C THR A 252 -7.60 20.63 1.34
N LEU A 253 -7.61 19.38 1.82
CA LEU A 253 -8.80 18.52 1.80
C LEU A 253 -9.95 19.14 2.57
N GLY A 254 -9.65 19.70 3.75
CA GLY A 254 -10.59 20.49 4.52
C GLY A 254 -11.13 21.66 3.70
N GLN A 255 -10.27 22.55 3.21
CA GLN A 255 -10.66 23.79 2.51
C GLN A 255 -11.64 23.54 1.39
N SER A 256 -11.40 22.51 0.59
CA SER A 256 -12.34 22.13 -0.45
C SER A 256 -13.71 21.71 0.11
N GLU A 257 -13.75 20.91 1.17
CA GLU A 257 -15.01 20.50 1.81
C GLU A 257 -15.76 21.69 2.44
N ALA A 258 -15.05 22.62 3.07
CA ALA A 258 -15.68 23.84 3.59
C ALA A 258 -16.24 24.71 2.46
N GLY A 259 -15.58 24.79 1.31
CA GLY A 259 -16.10 25.47 0.13
C GLY A 259 -17.42 24.85 -0.37
N ASP A 260 -17.51 23.52 -0.40
CA ASP A 260 -18.73 22.80 -0.78
C ASP A 260 -19.86 23.08 0.23
N LEU A 261 -19.57 22.96 1.53
CA LEU A 261 -20.51 23.27 2.61
C LEU A 261 -20.97 24.74 2.56
N MET A 262 -20.05 25.65 2.26
CA MET A 262 -20.34 27.08 2.11
C MET A 262 -21.28 27.33 0.93
N THR A 263 -21.10 26.62 -0.17
CA THR A 263 -21.99 26.71 -1.35
C THR A 263 -23.40 26.23 -1.00
N ILE A 264 -23.52 25.10 -0.30
CA ILE A 264 -24.80 24.57 0.18
C ILE A 264 -25.45 25.54 1.18
N ALA A 265 -24.67 26.11 2.12
CA ALA A 265 -25.15 27.08 3.08
C ALA A 265 -25.75 28.31 2.39
N LYS A 266 -25.01 28.90 1.43
CA LYS A 266 -25.47 30.06 0.63
C LYS A 266 -26.72 29.73 -0.18
N TYR A 267 -26.83 28.52 -0.74
CA TYR A 267 -28.04 28.09 -1.45
C TYR A 267 -29.27 28.08 -0.54
N TYR A 268 -29.17 27.45 0.64
CA TYR A 268 -30.29 27.41 1.59
C TYR A 268 -30.61 28.78 2.19
N ASP A 269 -29.61 29.64 2.42
CA ASP A 269 -29.79 31.01 2.86
C ASP A 269 -30.57 31.82 1.81
N TRP A 270 -30.17 31.73 0.53
CA TRP A 270 -30.88 32.35 -0.59
C TRP A 270 -32.33 31.83 -0.71
N ALA A 271 -32.53 30.52 -0.55
CA ALA A 271 -33.84 29.89 -0.55
C ALA A 271 -34.67 30.20 0.72
N ARG A 272 -34.14 31.01 1.65
CA ARG A 272 -34.74 31.37 2.96
C ARG A 272 -35.01 30.19 3.88
N ASN A 273 -34.38 29.05 3.63
CA ASN A 273 -34.38 27.92 4.56
C ASN A 273 -33.25 28.11 5.58
N TYR A 274 -33.43 29.10 6.46
CA TYR A 274 -32.39 29.53 7.39
C TYR A 274 -31.98 28.45 8.38
N LYS A 275 -32.89 27.56 8.79
CA LYS A 275 -32.55 26.41 9.65
C LYS A 275 -31.51 25.51 8.99
N ALA A 276 -31.71 25.15 7.72
CA ALA A 276 -30.73 24.36 6.98
C ALA A 276 -29.42 25.15 6.77
N ALA A 277 -29.51 26.42 6.38
CA ALA A 277 -28.33 27.28 6.19
C ALA A 277 -27.45 27.35 7.45
N VAL A 278 -28.05 27.49 8.64
CA VAL A 278 -27.34 27.52 9.92
C VAL A 278 -26.56 26.23 10.20
N ILE A 279 -27.09 25.06 9.83
CA ILE A 279 -26.38 23.78 10.00
C ILE A 279 -25.07 23.82 9.20
N TYR A 280 -25.16 24.15 7.91
CA TYR A 280 -24.00 24.13 7.02
C TYR A 280 -22.99 25.24 7.38
N TYR A 281 -23.44 26.44 7.76
CA TYR A 281 -22.54 27.48 8.26
C TYR A 281 -21.80 27.04 9.53
N ASN A 282 -22.47 26.38 10.47
CA ASN A 282 -21.82 25.85 11.67
C ASN A 282 -20.80 24.76 11.32
N ASP A 283 -21.09 23.90 10.34
CA ASP A 283 -20.15 22.87 9.89
C ASP A 283 -18.89 23.45 9.25
N VAL A 284 -19.01 24.52 8.45
CA VAL A 284 -17.85 25.27 7.93
C VAL A 284 -16.97 25.78 9.08
N ILE A 285 -17.58 26.41 10.09
CA ILE A 285 -16.86 26.97 11.24
C ILE A 285 -16.18 25.87 12.05
N ARG A 286 -16.88 24.76 12.30
CA ARG A 286 -16.37 23.64 13.10
C ARG A 286 -15.18 22.97 12.43
N LYS A 287 -15.26 22.74 11.10
CA LYS A 287 -14.22 22.06 10.34
C LYS A 287 -13.00 22.95 10.08
N GLN A 288 -13.20 24.27 9.90
CA GLN A 288 -12.14 25.22 9.55
C GLN A 288 -12.29 26.57 10.24
N PRO A 289 -12.07 26.65 11.57
CA PRO A 289 -12.39 27.85 12.34
C PRO A 289 -11.56 29.11 11.99
N LYS A 290 -10.49 28.97 11.20
CA LYS A 290 -9.49 30.02 10.89
C LYS A 290 -9.43 30.40 9.40
N THR A 291 -10.46 30.10 8.61
CA THR A 291 -10.50 30.48 7.18
C THR A 291 -11.44 31.67 6.93
N PRO A 292 -11.26 32.42 5.81
CA PRO A 292 -12.19 33.49 5.43
C PRO A 292 -13.64 33.01 5.32
N ASP A 293 -13.86 31.77 4.86
CA ASP A 293 -15.19 31.17 4.79
C ASP A 293 -15.82 30.98 6.18
N ALA A 294 -15.05 30.58 7.19
CA ALA A 294 -15.56 30.50 8.56
C ALA A 294 -15.86 31.88 9.15
N GLU A 295 -15.06 32.91 8.85
CA GLU A 295 -15.38 34.28 9.27
C GLU A 295 -16.65 34.81 8.59
N TYR A 296 -16.83 34.52 7.30
CA TYR A 296 -18.07 34.83 6.59
C TYR A 296 -19.27 34.10 7.22
N ALA A 297 -19.15 32.79 7.47
CA ALA A 297 -20.19 31.99 8.10
C ALA A 297 -20.58 32.54 9.49
N LYS A 298 -19.60 32.90 10.34
CA LYS A 298 -19.85 33.50 11.66
C LYS A 298 -20.64 34.81 11.53
N THR A 299 -20.20 35.68 10.63
CA THR A 299 -20.85 36.97 10.37
C THR A 299 -22.29 36.78 9.92
N ARG A 300 -22.50 35.90 8.94
CA ARG A 300 -23.83 35.65 8.38
C ARG A 300 -24.77 34.99 9.39
N LEU A 301 -24.27 34.08 10.23
CA LEU A 301 -25.05 33.50 11.32
C LEU A 301 -25.57 34.58 12.29
N ASN A 302 -24.73 35.56 12.64
CA ASN A 302 -25.15 36.66 13.52
C ASN A 302 -26.21 37.55 12.85
N GLU A 303 -26.08 37.83 11.55
CA GLU A 303 -27.11 38.54 10.78
C GLU A 303 -28.45 37.79 10.75
N LEU A 304 -28.41 36.47 10.52
CA LEU A 304 -29.61 35.63 10.54
C LEU A 304 -30.27 35.65 11.93
N ARG A 305 -29.48 35.49 13.00
CA ARG A 305 -29.98 35.55 14.39
C ARG A 305 -30.67 36.85 14.71
N ASN A 306 -30.10 37.97 14.25
CA ASN A 306 -30.68 39.30 14.47
C ASN A 306 -31.94 39.56 13.64
N SER A 307 -32.05 38.96 12.45
CA SER A 307 -33.15 39.23 11.52
C SER A 307 -34.38 38.34 11.74
N VAL A 308 -34.19 37.05 12.04
CA VAL A 308 -35.31 36.09 12.23
C VAL A 308 -35.48 35.61 13.67
N GLY A 309 -34.54 35.93 14.56
CA GLY A 309 -34.54 35.49 15.95
C GLY A 309 -33.92 34.11 16.16
N GLU A 310 -33.22 33.92 17.29
CA GLU A 310 -32.56 32.65 17.66
C GLU A 310 -33.52 31.46 17.68
N ASP A 311 -34.75 31.65 18.14
CA ASP A 311 -35.76 30.57 18.23
C ASP A 311 -36.17 30.05 16.85
N ALA A 312 -36.20 30.92 15.83
CA ALA A 312 -36.51 30.52 14.46
C ALA A 312 -35.37 29.72 13.79
N LEU A 313 -34.15 29.84 14.30
CA LEU A 313 -32.94 29.18 13.80
C LEU A 313 -32.55 27.93 14.59
N ARG A 314 -33.24 27.64 15.70
CA ARG A 314 -32.97 26.46 16.52
C ARG A 314 -33.14 25.17 15.70
N VAL A 315 -32.05 24.42 15.53
CA VAL A 315 -32.01 23.13 14.84
C VAL A 315 -31.94 22.03 15.90
N GLY A 316 -33.02 21.24 15.96
CA GLY A 316 -33.20 20.15 16.91
C GLY A 316 -34.65 20.10 17.34
N SER A 317 -35.22 18.91 17.45
CA SER A 317 -36.31 18.76 18.40
C SER A 317 -35.67 19.01 19.76
N GLU A 318 -35.98 20.12 20.41
CA GLU A 318 -36.32 19.93 21.81
C GLU A 318 -37.30 18.75 21.78
N ARG A 319 -36.96 17.59 22.37
CA ARG A 319 -38.04 16.93 23.10
C ARG A 319 -38.58 18.08 23.92
N ALA A 320 -39.78 18.57 23.60
CA ALA A 320 -40.49 19.40 24.54
C ALA A 320 -40.34 18.60 25.83
N GLU A 321 -39.50 19.06 26.76
CA GLU A 321 -39.48 18.51 28.10
C GLU A 321 -40.95 18.64 28.45
N SER A 322 -41.66 17.51 28.52
CA SER A 322 -43.08 17.53 28.87
C SER A 322 -43.20 18.44 30.08
N GLY A 323 -44.28 19.21 30.23
CA GLY A 323 -44.40 20.14 31.36
C GLY A 323 -44.02 19.49 32.70
N GLU A 324 -44.18 18.17 32.82
CA GLU A 324 -43.69 17.32 33.91
C GLU A 324 -42.16 17.24 34.07
N GLN A 325 -41.36 17.06 33.01
CA GLN A 325 -39.89 17.03 33.12
C GLN A 325 -39.31 18.40 33.47
N GLN A 326 -39.87 19.47 32.91
CA GLN A 326 -39.44 20.83 33.22
C GLN A 326 -39.89 21.24 34.64
N ALA A 327 -41.07 20.79 35.08
CA ALA A 327 -41.53 20.94 36.47
C ALA A 327 -40.70 20.10 37.45
N LEU A 328 -40.31 18.88 37.08
CA LEU A 328 -39.44 18.02 37.87
C LEU A 328 -38.07 18.66 38.05
N ARG A 329 -37.50 19.22 36.98
CA ARG A 329 -36.20 19.91 37.03
C ARG A 329 -36.25 21.17 37.91
N ARG A 330 -37.32 21.97 37.80
CA ARG A 330 -37.55 23.12 38.70
C ARG A 330 -37.75 22.69 40.16
N ARG A 331 -38.45 21.59 40.42
CA ARG A 331 -38.62 21.03 41.77
C ARG A 331 -37.30 20.54 42.36
N LEU A 332 -36.49 19.85 41.56
CA LEU A 332 -35.16 19.39 41.96
C LEU A 332 -34.21 20.56 42.23
N GLN A 333 -34.24 21.61 41.41
CA GLN A 333 -33.46 22.84 41.68
C GLN A 333 -33.94 23.57 42.94
N ALA A 334 -35.25 23.71 43.16
CA ALA A 334 -35.80 24.32 44.37
C ALA A 334 -35.50 23.51 45.65
N GLN A 335 -35.41 22.18 45.57
CA GLN A 335 -34.97 21.32 46.66
C GLN A 335 -33.46 21.48 46.96
N VAL A 336 -32.64 21.61 45.93
CA VAL A 336 -31.20 21.85 46.08
C VAL A 336 -30.95 23.22 46.71
N GLU A 337 -31.68 24.25 46.31
CA GLU A 337 -31.56 25.61 46.86
C GLU A 337 -32.02 25.71 48.33
N THR A 338 -33.09 25.00 48.72
CA THR A 338 -33.59 25.02 50.11
C THR A 338 -32.72 24.22 51.09
N SER A 339 -32.07 23.14 50.63
CA SER A 339 -31.15 22.34 51.45
C SER A 339 -29.73 22.91 51.56
N ALA A 340 -29.40 23.93 50.77
CA ALA A 340 -28.10 24.61 50.77
C ALA A 340 -28.06 25.88 51.64
N LEU A 341 -29.17 26.25 52.32
CA LEU A 341 -29.17 27.30 53.33
C LEU A 341 -28.53 26.80 54.63
N ALA A 342 -27.64 27.61 55.23
CA ALA A 342 -26.83 27.24 56.38
C ALA A 342 -27.63 26.82 57.63
N ASP A 343 -28.90 27.24 57.76
CA ASP A 343 -29.74 27.04 58.95
C ASP A 343 -30.97 26.14 58.70
N TYR A 344 -30.94 25.26 57.69
CA TYR A 344 -32.07 24.38 57.39
C TYR A 344 -32.23 23.26 58.44
N SER A 345 -33.28 23.34 59.28
CA SER A 345 -33.70 22.32 60.24
C SER A 345 -35.08 21.75 59.86
N GLY A 346 -35.12 20.94 58.81
CA GLY A 346 -36.33 20.26 58.31
C GLY A 346 -36.14 18.74 58.20
N PRO A 347 -37.23 17.96 58.01
CA PRO A 347 -37.19 16.50 58.03
C PRO A 347 -36.23 15.93 56.96
N SER A 348 -35.62 14.78 57.28
CA SER A 348 -34.53 14.18 56.49
C SER A 348 -34.89 13.97 55.02
N LYS A 349 -33.88 14.15 54.17
CA LYS A 349 -33.91 13.90 52.72
C LYS A 349 -34.66 12.60 52.41
N ARG A 350 -35.74 12.66 51.63
CA ARG A 350 -36.33 11.45 51.06
C ARG A 350 -35.45 11.02 49.90
N ASP A 351 -34.87 9.83 50.00
CA ASP A 351 -34.19 9.20 48.87
C ASP A 351 -35.21 8.92 47.78
N ILE A 352 -34.85 9.28 46.54
CA ILE A 352 -35.72 9.10 45.38
C ILE A 352 -35.85 7.60 45.15
N VAL A 353 -37.04 7.04 45.38
CA VAL A 353 -37.32 5.62 45.13
C VAL A 353 -37.45 5.41 43.61
N PRO A 354 -36.79 4.40 43.01
CA PRO A 354 -36.77 4.19 41.56
C PRO A 354 -38.16 4.12 40.89
N ASP A 355 -39.19 3.73 41.62
CA ASP A 355 -40.58 3.63 41.11
C ASP A 355 -41.25 5.00 40.84
N GLU A 356 -40.65 6.12 41.28
CA GLU A 356 -41.13 7.47 40.96
C GLU A 356 -40.48 8.04 39.66
N LEU A 357 -39.52 7.33 39.06
CA LEU A 357 -38.95 7.73 37.77
C LEU A 357 -39.85 7.25 36.62
N PRO A 358 -40.14 8.10 35.62
CA PRO A 358 -40.98 7.70 34.50
C PRO A 358 -40.35 6.51 33.77
N ILE A 359 -41.04 5.36 33.80
CA ILE A 359 -40.62 4.15 33.09
C ILE A 359 -40.53 4.48 31.60
N SER A 360 -39.30 4.47 31.08
CA SER A 360 -39.02 4.51 29.65
C SER A 360 -39.67 3.29 28.97
N ARG A 361 -40.89 3.44 28.46
CA ARG A 361 -41.47 2.45 27.55
C ARG A 361 -40.78 2.60 26.20
N ALA A 362 -40.13 1.54 25.74
CA ALA A 362 -39.57 1.48 24.39
C ALA A 362 -40.63 1.86 23.34
N PRO A 363 -40.26 2.56 22.26
CA PRO A 363 -41.21 3.01 21.25
C PRO A 363 -41.93 1.81 20.61
N LYS A 364 -43.27 1.85 20.58
CA LYS A 364 -44.07 0.90 19.80
C LYS A 364 -43.99 1.27 18.32
N LEU A 365 -43.82 0.27 17.45
CA LEU A 365 -43.93 0.44 16.00
C LEU A 365 -45.34 0.97 15.65
N ARG A 366 -45.41 1.91 14.70
CA ARG A 366 -46.65 2.62 14.33
C ARG A 366 -47.66 1.78 13.56
N THR A 367 -47.32 0.57 13.16
CA THR A 367 -48.22 -0.32 12.41
C THR A 367 -48.05 -1.76 12.88
N ASN A 368 -49.17 -2.48 12.99
CA ASN A 368 -49.16 -3.91 13.25
C ASN A 368 -48.94 -4.64 11.92
N VAL A 369 -48.27 -5.80 11.90
CA VAL A 369 -47.99 -6.56 10.65
C VAL A 369 -49.29 -6.94 9.90
N ARG A 370 -50.44 -6.91 10.59
CA ARG A 370 -51.78 -7.14 10.02
C ARG A 370 -52.34 -5.95 9.22
N ASP A 371 -51.76 -4.76 9.33
CA ASP A 371 -52.24 -3.52 8.69
C ASP A 371 -51.58 -3.24 7.33
N VAL A 372 -50.67 -4.11 6.87
CA VAL A 372 -50.03 -4.02 5.55
C VAL A 372 -50.78 -4.93 4.58
N GLN A 373 -51.63 -4.37 3.72
CA GLN A 373 -52.21 -5.14 2.61
C GLN A 373 -51.10 -5.48 1.60
N PRO A 374 -51.05 -6.72 1.06
CA PRO A 374 -50.10 -7.06 0.01
C PRO A 374 -50.37 -6.21 -1.24
N LEU A 375 -49.29 -5.69 -1.84
CA LEU A 375 -49.37 -4.96 -3.11
C LEU A 375 -49.96 -5.88 -4.19
N PRO A 376 -50.90 -5.40 -5.03
CA PRO A 376 -51.43 -6.20 -6.13
C PRO A 376 -50.30 -6.53 -7.11
N ALA A 377 -50.27 -7.77 -7.59
CA ALA A 377 -49.34 -8.20 -8.63
C ALA A 377 -49.60 -7.40 -9.91
N VAL A 378 -48.67 -6.51 -10.26
CA VAL A 378 -48.64 -5.86 -11.58
C VAL A 378 -47.78 -6.75 -12.47
N GLU A 379 -48.41 -7.55 -13.33
CA GLU A 379 -47.67 -8.25 -14.40
C GLU A 379 -47.17 -7.21 -15.41
N PRO A 380 -45.87 -7.21 -15.76
CA PRO A 380 -45.34 -6.31 -16.79
C PRO A 380 -45.88 -6.72 -18.16
N ALA A 381 -46.29 -5.72 -18.96
CA ALA A 381 -46.77 -5.94 -20.32
C ALA A 381 -45.68 -6.58 -21.21
N LEU A 382 -46.07 -7.58 -21.99
CA LEU A 382 -45.19 -8.26 -22.94
C LEU A 382 -44.72 -7.29 -24.05
N PRO A 383 -43.48 -7.46 -24.54
CA PRO A 383 -42.95 -6.61 -25.61
C PRO A 383 -43.64 -6.95 -26.94
N ASN A 384 -44.24 -5.95 -27.58
CA ASN A 384 -44.83 -6.10 -28.91
C ASN A 384 -43.73 -6.32 -29.96
N GLN A 385 -44.02 -7.25 -30.89
CA GLN A 385 -43.24 -7.59 -32.09
C GLN A 385 -43.23 -6.47 -33.13
#